data_AF-A0AAI9W326-F1
#
_entry.id   AF-A0AAI9W326-F1
#
_cell.length_a   1.000
_cell.length_b   1.000
_cell.length_c   1.000
_cell.angle_alpha   90.00
_cell.angle_beta   90.00
_cell.angle_gamma   90.00
#
_symmetry.space_group_name_H-M   'P 1'
#
loop_
_entity.id
_entity.type
_entity.pdbx_description
1 polymer ?
#
loop_
_entity_poly.entity_id
_entity_poly.type
_entity_poly.pdbx_seq_one_letter_code
_entity_poly.pdbx_strand_id
1 'polypeptide(L)'
;MKCKFNLTSRGAHMFDAHAVALGPQGMLVINLIMLSLIGWALWRAEQKLSSGSDLVILVLLGAFAVSGRILLDPIPNVQPVTVIVLLAGIHFGAPRAIALAVAVALCSNMLLGHGLWSLYQAVGWSAVGIAGATLSNRLYINGRMMIPTLAGLAAVSAFAFDWIVSLSALHSLSSEVFLVYLMTGIPYDLLHAVGNVVFVAWLANPLSEIMTRHIAPPTPMAVRDPVSSRI
;
A
#
# COMPACT_ATOMS: atom_id res chain seq x y z
N MET A 1 -30.13 -40.12 -34.59
CA MET A 1 -31.12 -39.30 -33.84
C MET A 1 -30.43 -38.65 -32.65
N LYS A 2 -30.08 -37.36 -32.73
CA LYS A 2 -29.61 -36.57 -31.57
C LYS A 2 -30.80 -35.80 -31.03
N CYS A 3 -31.28 -36.20 -29.85
CA CYS A 3 -32.35 -35.52 -29.14
C CYS A 3 -31.82 -34.17 -28.61
N LYS A 4 -32.30 -33.06 -29.17
CA LYS A 4 -32.06 -31.72 -28.60
C LYS A 4 -33.02 -31.53 -27.42
N PHE A 5 -32.46 -31.48 -26.22
CA PHE A 5 -33.21 -31.14 -25.02
C PHE A 5 -33.45 -29.62 -25.03
N ASN A 6 -34.63 -29.20 -25.50
CA ASN A 6 -35.12 -27.83 -25.37
C ASN A 6 -35.54 -27.61 -23.92
N LEU A 7 -34.62 -27.16 -23.07
CA LEU A 7 -34.97 -26.53 -21.81
C LEU A 7 -35.51 -25.13 -22.11
N THR A 8 -36.83 -25.01 -22.00
CA THR A 8 -37.58 -23.77 -22.09
C THR A 8 -37.04 -22.73 -21.12
N SER A 9 -36.37 -21.71 -21.67
CA SER A 9 -35.99 -20.46 -21.00
C SER A 9 -37.26 -19.66 -20.66
N ARG A 10 -37.86 -19.94 -19.50
CA ARG A 10 -38.90 -19.06 -18.92
C ARG A 10 -38.79 -18.87 -17.40
N GLY A 11 -37.78 -19.45 -16.75
CA GLY A 11 -37.50 -19.25 -15.32
C GLY A 11 -36.17 -18.55 -15.00
N ALA A 12 -35.36 -18.19 -16.01
CA ALA A 12 -34.00 -17.69 -15.82
C ALA A 12 -33.87 -16.16 -15.72
N HIS A 13 -34.96 -15.40 -15.90
CA HIS A 13 -34.88 -13.94 -16.00
C HIS A 13 -34.93 -13.18 -14.65
N MET A 14 -35.29 -13.85 -13.55
CA MET A 14 -35.47 -13.21 -12.25
C MET A 14 -34.27 -13.36 -11.31
N PHE A 15 -33.32 -14.26 -11.62
CA PHE A 15 -32.17 -14.56 -10.76
C PHE A 15 -30.92 -13.73 -11.06
N ASP A 16 -30.99 -12.78 -12.01
CA ASP A 16 -29.83 -12.00 -12.46
C ASP A 16 -30.02 -10.48 -12.31
N ALA A 17 -30.98 -10.05 -11.48
CA ALA A 17 -31.31 -8.63 -11.29
C ALA A 17 -30.13 -7.78 -10.77
N HIS A 18 -29.12 -8.43 -10.18
CA HIS A 18 -27.91 -7.78 -9.65
C HIS A 18 -26.69 -7.90 -10.58
N ALA A 19 -26.71 -8.76 -11.61
CA ALA A 19 -25.58 -8.87 -12.54
C ALA A 19 -25.71 -7.87 -13.68
N VAL A 20 -25.63 -6.59 -13.32
CA VAL A 20 -25.46 -5.54 -14.32
C VAL A 20 -24.04 -5.64 -14.84
N ALA A 21 -23.89 -6.07 -16.10
CA ALA A 21 -22.60 -6.08 -16.78
C ALA A 21 -22.11 -4.64 -16.95
N LEU A 22 -21.08 -4.27 -16.18
CA LEU A 22 -20.43 -2.98 -16.30
C LEU A 22 -19.22 -3.10 -17.21
N GLY A 23 -19.04 -2.12 -18.10
CA GLY A 23 -17.78 -1.97 -18.83
C GLY A 23 -16.63 -1.58 -17.89
N PRO A 24 -15.38 -1.60 -18.38
CA PRO A 24 -14.19 -1.29 -17.56
C PRO A 24 -14.28 0.05 -16.82
N GLN A 25 -14.84 1.07 -17.46
CA GLN A 25 -15.02 2.40 -16.85
C GLN A 25 -16.06 2.39 -15.73
N GLY A 26 -17.16 1.65 -15.89
CA GLY A 26 -18.19 1.51 -14.86
C GLY A 26 -17.66 0.78 -13.62
N MET A 27 -16.87 -0.28 -13.83
CA MET A 27 -16.19 -1.00 -12.74
C MET A 27 -15.19 -0.09 -12.02
N LEU A 28 -14.39 0.70 -12.75
CA LEU A 28 -13.44 1.62 -12.14
C LEU A 28 -14.15 2.68 -11.28
N VAL A 29 -15.27 3.23 -11.75
CA VAL A 29 -16.05 4.20 -10.97
C VAL A 29 -16.55 3.58 -9.66
N ILE A 30 -17.08 2.36 -9.69
CA ILE A 30 -17.51 1.66 -8.47
C ILE A 30 -16.32 1.44 -7.52
N ASN A 31 -15.19 0.99 -8.04
CA ASN A 31 -13.99 0.75 -7.24
C ASN A 31 -13.49 2.03 -6.56
N LEU A 32 -13.51 3.17 -7.26
CA LEU A 32 -13.14 4.47 -6.70
C LEU A 32 -14.13 4.93 -5.61
N ILE A 33 -15.43 4.70 -5.81
CA ILE A 33 -16.45 4.97 -4.78
C ILE A 33 -16.20 4.10 -3.55
N MET A 34 -15.98 2.80 -3.73
CA MET A 34 -15.70 1.88 -2.63
C MET A 34 -14.42 2.26 -1.87
N LEU A 35 -13.34 2.59 -2.58
CA LEU A 35 -12.08 3.01 -1.96
C LEU A 35 -12.26 4.31 -1.17
N SER A 36 -13.04 5.26 -1.70
CA SER A 36 -13.36 6.52 -1.01
C SER A 36 -14.19 6.27 0.26
N LEU A 37 -15.18 5.38 0.21
CA LEU A 37 -15.98 4.99 1.38
C LEU A 37 -15.13 4.30 2.44
N ILE A 38 -14.20 3.43 2.04
CA ILE A 38 -13.23 2.79 2.96
C ILE A 38 -12.35 3.86 3.61
N GLY A 39 -11.75 4.76 2.82
CA GLY A 39 -10.94 5.86 3.34
C GLY A 39 -11.71 6.73 4.35
N TRP A 40 -12.95 7.09 4.02
CA TRP A 40 -13.84 7.83 4.92
C TRP A 40 -14.15 7.05 6.21
N ALA A 41 -14.47 5.76 6.12
CA ALA A 41 -14.79 4.93 7.27
C ALA A 41 -13.57 4.76 8.20
N LEU A 42 -12.37 4.54 7.64
CA LEU A 42 -11.12 4.44 8.39
C LEU A 42 -10.77 5.78 9.05
N TRP A 43 -10.98 6.90 8.36
CA TRP A 43 -10.80 8.24 8.93
C TRP A 43 -11.79 8.54 10.08
N ARG A 44 -13.03 8.06 9.99
CA ARG A 44 -13.98 8.13 11.12
C ARG A 44 -13.59 7.23 12.27
N ALA A 45 -13.02 6.06 11.98
CA ALA A 45 -12.57 5.11 12.99
C ALA A 45 -11.36 5.65 13.77
N GLU A 46 -10.37 6.24 13.09
CA GLU A 46 -9.17 6.77 13.76
C GLU A 46 -9.50 7.87 14.77
N GLN A 47 -10.47 8.74 14.46
CA GLN A 47 -10.87 9.85 15.34
C GLN A 47 -11.39 9.40 16.72
N LYS A 48 -11.81 8.13 16.84
CA LYS A 48 -12.29 7.56 18.10
C LYS A 48 -11.18 6.88 18.91
N LEU A 49 -9.97 6.80 18.37
CA LEU A 49 -8.83 6.16 19.02
C LEU A 49 -8.16 7.12 19.99
N SER A 50 -7.66 6.60 21.10
CA SER A 50 -6.79 7.35 22.00
C SER A 50 -5.40 7.55 21.40
N SER A 51 -4.67 8.55 21.90
CA SER A 51 -3.22 8.66 21.67
C SER A 51 -2.52 7.36 22.12
N GLY A 52 -1.43 6.99 21.44
CA GLY A 52 -0.72 5.72 21.68
C GLY A 52 -1.30 4.50 20.96
N SER A 53 -2.27 4.68 20.04
CA SER A 53 -2.87 3.61 19.23
C SER A 53 -2.08 3.32 17.94
N ASP A 54 -0.76 3.46 17.96
CA ASP A 54 0.11 3.38 16.79
C ASP A 54 -0.01 2.06 16.00
N LEU A 55 -0.14 0.92 16.70
CA LEU A 55 -0.38 -0.38 16.06
C LEU A 55 -1.74 -0.44 15.36
N VAL A 56 -2.79 0.17 15.93
CA VAL A 56 -4.12 0.22 15.31
C VAL A 56 -4.05 1.07 14.04
N ILE A 57 -3.37 2.22 14.09
CA ILE A 57 -3.14 3.05 12.89
C ILE A 57 -2.38 2.28 11.81
N LEU A 58 -1.34 1.52 12.18
CA LEU A 58 -0.62 0.68 11.23
C LEU A 58 -1.55 -0.34 10.54
N VAL A 59 -2.49 -0.93 11.28
CA VAL A 59 -3.50 -1.85 10.74
C VAL A 59 -4.48 -1.12 9.80
N LEU A 60 -4.98 0.06 10.18
CA LEU A 60 -5.88 0.84 9.32
C LEU A 60 -5.18 1.26 8.00
N LEU A 61 -3.91 1.65 8.08
CA LEU A 61 -3.08 1.94 6.90
C LEU A 61 -2.90 0.69 6.02
N GLY A 62 -2.66 -0.47 6.63
CA GLY A 62 -2.58 -1.74 5.90
C GLY A 62 -3.87 -2.12 5.21
N ALA A 63 -5.02 -1.97 5.88
CA ALA A 63 -6.33 -2.20 5.30
C ALA A 63 -6.59 -1.28 4.10
N PHE A 64 -6.25 0.01 4.21
CA PHE A 64 -6.37 0.95 3.10
C PHE A 64 -5.40 0.62 1.95
N ALA A 65 -4.16 0.23 2.24
CA ALA A 65 -3.17 -0.15 1.25
C ALA A 65 -3.58 -1.41 0.46
N VAL A 66 -4.06 -2.45 1.16
CA VAL A 66 -4.59 -3.68 0.54
C VAL A 66 -5.80 -3.36 -0.34
N SER A 67 -6.76 -2.59 0.20
CA SER A 67 -7.97 -2.21 -0.54
C SER A 67 -7.64 -1.37 -1.77
N GLY A 68 -6.74 -0.39 -1.63
CA GLY A 68 -6.29 0.46 -2.74
C GLY A 68 -5.61 -0.35 -3.84
N ARG A 69 -4.75 -1.31 -3.46
CA ARG A 69 -4.12 -2.22 -4.43
C ARG A 69 -5.13 -3.08 -5.19
N ILE A 70 -6.15 -3.61 -4.51
CA ILE A 70 -7.17 -4.46 -5.14
C ILE A 70 -8.13 -3.64 -6.01
N LEU A 71 -8.63 -2.52 -5.49
CA LEU A 71 -9.65 -1.72 -6.17
C LEU A 71 -9.07 -0.91 -7.33
N LEU A 72 -7.79 -0.56 -7.30
CA LEU A 72 -7.12 0.13 -8.40
C LEU A 72 -6.42 -0.80 -9.38
N ASP A 73 -6.49 -2.13 -9.21
CA ASP A 73 -5.93 -3.13 -10.12
C ASP A 73 -6.28 -2.89 -11.62
N PRO A 74 -7.48 -2.37 -11.99
CA PRO A 74 -7.75 -2.02 -13.39
C PRO A 74 -6.84 -0.93 -13.99
N ILE A 75 -6.11 -0.17 -13.16
CA ILE A 75 -5.10 0.81 -13.58
C ILE A 75 -3.72 0.19 -13.33
N PRO A 76 -2.95 -0.16 -14.39
CA PRO A 76 -1.70 -0.88 -14.22
C PRO A 76 -0.70 -0.14 -13.31
N ASN A 77 -0.21 -0.85 -12.29
CA ASN A 77 0.79 -0.39 -11.31
C ASN A 77 0.48 0.93 -10.56
N VAL A 78 -0.77 1.40 -10.55
CA VAL A 78 -1.16 2.59 -9.77
C VAL A 78 -1.85 2.17 -8.48
N GLN A 79 -1.14 2.23 -7.37
CA GLN A 79 -1.64 1.83 -6.05
C GLN A 79 -0.95 2.59 -4.91
N PRO A 80 -1.62 2.83 -3.77
CA PRO A 80 -1.08 3.68 -2.71
C PRO A 80 -0.02 3.01 -1.83
N VAL A 81 0.25 1.70 -2.03
CA VAL A 81 1.07 0.87 -1.14
C VAL A 81 2.46 1.45 -0.91
N THR A 82 3.16 1.83 -1.98
CA THR A 82 4.53 2.34 -1.90
C THR A 82 4.60 3.60 -1.03
N VAL A 83 3.67 4.53 -1.21
CA VAL A 83 3.60 5.78 -0.42
C VAL A 83 3.25 5.49 1.04
N ILE A 84 2.29 4.60 1.29
CA ILE A 84 1.89 4.23 2.66
C ILE A 84 3.04 3.56 3.40
N VAL A 85 3.76 2.65 2.76
CA VAL A 85 4.93 1.96 3.35
C VAL A 85 6.08 2.93 3.60
N LEU A 86 6.33 3.86 2.67
CA LEU A 86 7.34 4.91 2.83
C LEU A 86 7.04 5.81 4.04
N LEU A 87 5.78 6.24 4.17
CA LEU A 87 5.27 7.03 5.29
C LEU A 87 5.32 6.26 6.62
N ALA A 88 4.94 4.98 6.62
CA ALA A 88 5.10 4.12 7.79
C ALA A 88 6.57 4.01 8.22
N GLY A 89 7.51 3.94 7.25
CA GLY A 89 8.94 4.01 7.52
C GLY A 89 9.34 5.30 8.22
N ILE A 90 8.89 6.45 7.68
CA ILE A 90 9.20 7.78 8.21
C ILE A 90 8.72 7.95 9.66
N HIS A 91 7.51 7.48 9.98
CA HIS A 91 6.87 7.75 11.27
C HIS A 91 7.00 6.62 12.31
N PHE A 92 7.06 5.37 11.87
CA PHE A 92 7.06 4.18 12.75
C PHE A 92 8.37 3.39 12.70
N GLY A 93 9.31 3.75 11.81
CA GLY A 93 10.59 3.08 11.65
C GLY A 93 10.53 1.79 10.83
N ALA A 94 11.71 1.28 10.49
CA ALA A 94 11.86 0.17 9.56
C ALA A 94 11.12 -1.12 9.98
N PRO A 95 11.18 -1.61 11.23
CA PRO A 95 10.53 -2.89 11.59
C PRO A 95 9.02 -2.90 11.34
N ARG A 96 8.33 -1.80 11.66
CA ARG A 96 6.88 -1.67 11.47
C ARG A 96 6.52 -1.48 9.99
N ALA A 97 7.33 -0.75 9.24
CA ALA A 97 7.15 -0.60 7.79
C ALA A 97 7.37 -1.92 7.04
N ILE A 98 8.35 -2.73 7.44
CA ILE A 98 8.58 -4.08 6.91
C ILE A 98 7.39 -5.00 7.22
N ALA A 99 6.92 -5.01 8.47
CA ALA A 99 5.75 -5.81 8.84
C ALA A 99 4.51 -5.41 8.01
N LEU A 100 4.28 -4.12 7.84
CA LEU A 100 3.21 -3.59 6.99
C LEU A 100 3.38 -4.02 5.52
N ALA A 101 4.58 -3.89 4.94
CA ALA A 101 4.87 -4.27 3.57
C ALA A 101 4.60 -5.75 3.30
N VAL A 102 5.11 -6.63 4.18
CA VAL A 102 4.91 -8.08 4.08
C VAL A 102 3.43 -8.45 4.22
N ALA A 103 2.73 -7.86 5.19
CA ALA A 103 1.30 -8.12 5.39
C ALA A 103 0.46 -7.65 4.19
N VAL A 104 0.72 -6.45 3.67
CA VAL A 104 0.03 -5.93 2.48
C VAL A 104 0.28 -6.83 1.28
N ALA A 105 1.54 -7.23 1.02
CA ALA A 105 1.87 -8.13 -0.09
C ALA A 105 1.12 -9.47 0.03
N LEU A 106 1.16 -10.10 1.21
CA LEU A 106 0.49 -11.38 1.44
C LEU A 106 -1.03 -11.27 1.28
N CYS A 107 -1.68 -10.35 2.01
CA CYS A 107 -3.13 -10.24 2.05
C CYS A 107 -3.73 -9.86 0.69
N SER A 108 -3.11 -8.93 -0.04
CA SER A 108 -3.61 -8.56 -1.37
C SER A 108 -3.36 -9.65 -2.41
N ASN A 109 -2.23 -10.37 -2.35
CA ASN A 109 -1.94 -11.46 -3.27
C ASN A 109 -2.85 -12.68 -3.07
N MET A 110 -3.48 -12.85 -1.90
CA MET A 110 -4.51 -13.90 -1.74
C MET A 110 -5.71 -13.69 -2.68
N LEU A 111 -5.96 -12.44 -3.10
CA LEU A 111 -7.04 -12.09 -4.02
C LEU A 111 -6.54 -11.86 -5.46
N LEU A 112 -5.36 -11.25 -5.62
CA LEU A 112 -4.76 -10.93 -6.93
C LEU A 112 -3.93 -12.09 -7.52
N GLY A 113 -3.78 -13.19 -6.79
CA GLY A 113 -2.88 -14.29 -7.14
C GLY A 113 -1.50 -14.16 -6.48
N HIS A 114 -0.88 -15.32 -6.23
CA HIS A 114 0.37 -15.43 -5.48
C HIS A 114 1.37 -16.32 -6.23
N GLY A 115 2.66 -15.98 -6.11
CA GLY A 115 3.74 -16.81 -6.63
C GLY A 115 5.10 -16.28 -6.16
N LEU A 116 6.17 -16.67 -6.84
CA LEU A 116 7.53 -16.31 -6.39
C LEU A 116 7.75 -14.79 -6.35
N TRP A 117 7.13 -14.05 -7.26
CA TRP A 117 7.15 -12.59 -7.29
C TRP A 117 6.62 -11.95 -5.99
N SER A 118 5.76 -12.63 -5.24
CA SER A 118 5.25 -12.14 -3.95
C SER A 118 6.36 -11.89 -2.93
N LEU A 119 7.40 -12.74 -2.92
CA LEU A 119 8.56 -12.55 -2.04
C LEU A 119 9.33 -11.29 -2.47
N TYR A 120 9.50 -11.08 -3.76
CA TYR A 120 10.16 -9.89 -4.29
C TYR A 120 9.33 -8.61 -4.05
N GLN A 121 8.00 -8.68 -4.08
CA GLN A 121 7.13 -7.57 -3.68
C GLN A 121 7.31 -7.22 -2.20
N ALA A 122 7.31 -8.24 -1.33
CA ALA A 122 7.55 -8.05 0.09
C ALA A 122 8.92 -7.43 0.36
N VAL A 123 9.98 -7.91 -0.31
CA VAL A 123 11.34 -7.35 -0.22
C VAL A 123 11.40 -5.92 -0.76
N GLY A 124 10.81 -5.67 -1.93
CA GLY A 124 10.81 -4.37 -2.58
C GLY A 124 10.15 -3.31 -1.71
N TRP A 125 8.93 -3.55 -1.23
CA TRP A 125 8.27 -2.61 -0.31
C TRP A 125 8.96 -2.51 1.04
N SER A 126 9.54 -3.60 1.56
CA SER A 126 10.37 -3.53 2.77
C SER A 126 11.55 -2.58 2.60
N ALA A 127 12.23 -2.62 1.45
CA ALA A 127 13.30 -1.69 1.11
C ALA A 127 12.82 -0.23 1.05
N VAL A 128 11.62 0.01 0.48
CA VAL A 128 10.97 1.34 0.49
C VAL A 128 10.73 1.82 1.92
N GLY A 129 10.20 0.96 2.79
CA GLY A 129 9.97 1.28 4.21
C GLY A 129 11.26 1.60 4.95
N ILE A 130 12.34 0.84 4.70
CA ILE A 130 13.67 1.09 5.25
C ILE A 130 14.21 2.44 4.77
N ALA A 131 14.04 2.78 3.48
CA ALA A 131 14.46 4.06 2.93
C ALA A 131 13.73 5.24 3.61
N GLY A 132 12.40 5.11 3.81
CA GLY A 132 11.60 6.08 4.56
C GLY A 132 12.10 6.27 6.00
N ALA A 133 12.40 5.18 6.70
CA ALA A 133 12.94 5.24 8.06
C ALA A 133 14.32 5.90 8.11
N THR A 134 15.22 5.51 7.20
CA THR A 134 16.60 6.02 7.13
C THR A 134 16.64 7.51 6.80
N LEU A 135 15.73 7.98 5.95
CA LEU A 135 15.67 9.37 5.51
C LEU A 135 14.66 10.22 6.29
N SER A 136 14.05 9.68 7.34
CA SER A 136 13.00 10.33 8.16
C SER A 136 13.36 11.77 8.57
N ASN A 137 14.56 12.00 9.11
CA ASN A 137 15.05 13.33 9.53
C ASN A 137 15.18 14.35 8.38
N ARG A 138 15.22 13.90 7.13
CA ARG A 138 15.26 14.77 5.93
C ARG A 138 13.87 14.94 5.29
N LEU A 139 12.97 14.00 5.55
CA LEU A 139 11.63 13.94 4.96
C LEU A 139 10.56 14.55 5.86
N TYR A 140 10.78 14.54 7.17
CA TYR A 140 9.89 15.13 8.18
C TYR A 140 10.69 16.08 9.09
N ILE A 141 10.50 17.38 8.89
CA ILE A 141 11.30 18.44 9.53
C ILE A 141 10.35 19.38 10.26
N ASN A 142 10.60 19.63 11.55
CA ASN A 142 9.83 20.58 12.36
C ASN A 142 8.31 20.36 12.28
N GLY A 143 7.87 19.10 12.30
CA GLY A 143 6.45 18.75 12.25
C GLY A 143 5.81 18.79 10.85
N ARG A 144 6.61 18.88 9.77
CA ARG A 144 6.10 19.01 8.40
C ARG A 144 6.79 18.06 7.43
N MET A 145 6.01 17.52 6.49
CA MET A 145 6.54 16.70 5.40
C MET A 145 7.22 17.57 4.33
N MET A 146 8.40 17.16 3.88
CA MET A 146 9.11 17.74 2.74
C MET A 146 8.56 17.15 1.43
N ILE A 147 7.40 17.65 0.99
CA ILE A 147 6.63 17.09 -0.12
C ILE A 147 7.43 16.93 -1.43
N PRO A 148 8.23 17.90 -1.91
CA PRO A 148 8.98 17.73 -3.15
C PRO A 148 10.02 16.60 -3.06
N THR A 149 10.76 16.53 -1.95
CA THR A 149 11.75 15.49 -1.70
C THR A 149 11.08 14.12 -1.57
N LEU A 150 9.95 14.05 -0.86
CA LEU A 150 9.17 12.83 -0.71
C LEU A 150 8.62 12.34 -2.05
N ALA A 151 8.09 13.24 -2.89
CA ALA A 151 7.58 12.90 -4.21
C ALA A 151 8.69 12.35 -5.12
N GLY A 152 9.87 12.99 -5.12
CA GLY A 152 11.05 12.49 -5.83
C GLY A 152 11.47 11.10 -5.34
N LEU A 153 11.54 10.90 -4.03
CA LEU A 153 11.89 9.60 -3.45
C LEU A 153 10.84 8.52 -3.76
N ALA A 154 9.55 8.85 -3.73
CA ALA A 154 8.46 7.93 -4.05
C ALA A 154 8.45 7.54 -5.53
N ALA A 155 8.81 8.46 -6.44
CA ALA A 155 9.00 8.17 -7.85
C ALA A 155 10.19 7.22 -8.07
N VAL A 156 11.35 7.49 -7.46
CA VAL A 156 12.54 6.60 -7.55
C VAL A 156 12.24 5.23 -6.94
N SER A 157 11.49 5.20 -5.85
CA SER A 157 11.08 3.97 -5.17
C SER A 157 10.14 3.11 -6.03
N ALA A 158 9.37 3.70 -6.95
CA ALA A 158 8.57 2.96 -7.92
C ALA A 158 9.46 2.09 -8.82
N PHE A 159 10.42 2.71 -9.52
CA PHE A 159 11.38 1.99 -10.37
C PHE A 159 12.18 0.95 -9.58
N ALA A 160 12.68 1.30 -8.41
CA ALA A 160 13.43 0.37 -7.57
C ALA A 160 12.58 -0.85 -7.18
N PHE A 161 11.32 -0.63 -6.79
CA PHE A 161 10.38 -1.70 -6.48
C PHE A 161 10.11 -2.56 -7.72
N ASP A 162 9.75 -1.95 -8.84
CA ASP A 162 9.35 -2.67 -10.06
C ASP A 162 10.50 -3.53 -10.60
N TRP A 163 11.73 -3.03 -10.52
CA TRP A 163 12.91 -3.79 -10.94
C TRP A 163 13.27 -4.90 -9.96
N ILE A 164 13.12 -4.68 -8.64
CA ILE A 164 13.26 -5.76 -7.65
C ILE A 164 12.25 -6.86 -7.93
N VAL A 165 10.98 -6.53 -8.17
CA VAL A 165 9.95 -7.51 -8.53
C VAL A 165 10.26 -8.20 -9.84
N SER A 166 10.76 -7.47 -10.83
CA SER A 166 11.16 -8.01 -12.14
C SER A 166 12.27 -9.06 -12.03
N LEU A 167 13.17 -8.98 -11.05
CA LEU A 167 14.17 -10.04 -10.81
C LEU A 167 13.55 -11.43 -10.61
N SER A 168 12.29 -11.51 -10.17
CA SER A 168 11.57 -12.79 -10.09
C SER A 168 11.39 -13.47 -11.45
N ALA A 169 11.36 -12.72 -12.55
CA ALA A 169 11.22 -13.25 -13.90
C ALA A 169 12.46 -14.06 -14.34
N LEU A 170 13.64 -13.83 -13.75
CA LEU A 170 14.86 -14.61 -14.04
C LEU A 170 14.77 -16.08 -13.61
N HIS A 171 13.75 -16.46 -12.84
CA HIS A 171 13.47 -17.87 -12.54
C HIS A 171 12.79 -18.60 -13.70
N SER A 172 12.33 -17.90 -14.73
CA SER A 172 11.63 -18.48 -15.88
C SER A 172 12.14 -17.96 -17.23
N LEU A 173 12.74 -16.78 -17.26
CA LEU A 173 13.35 -16.16 -18.43
C LEU A 173 14.87 -16.33 -18.39
N SER A 174 15.49 -16.45 -19.56
CA SER A 174 16.96 -16.37 -19.66
C SER A 174 17.44 -14.94 -19.36
N SER A 175 18.66 -14.82 -18.85
CA SER A 175 19.31 -13.52 -18.61
C SER A 175 19.44 -12.69 -19.89
N GLU A 176 19.52 -13.34 -21.06
CA GLU A 176 19.64 -12.71 -22.38
C GLU A 176 18.42 -11.86 -22.74
N VAL A 177 17.21 -12.30 -22.38
CA VAL A 177 15.96 -11.57 -22.70
C VAL A 177 15.52 -10.64 -21.57
N PHE A 178 16.17 -10.69 -20.40
CA PHE A 178 15.77 -9.94 -19.22
C PHE A 178 15.84 -8.43 -19.42
N LEU A 179 16.85 -7.93 -20.14
CA LEU A 179 16.94 -6.51 -20.46
C LEU A 179 15.77 -6.04 -21.33
N VAL A 180 15.36 -6.86 -22.32
CA VAL A 180 14.19 -6.56 -23.15
C VAL A 180 12.93 -6.55 -22.30
N TYR A 181 12.78 -7.52 -21.40
CA TYR A 181 11.67 -7.56 -20.43
C TYR A 181 11.59 -6.27 -19.60
N LEU A 182 12.70 -5.81 -19.01
CA LEU A 182 12.75 -4.53 -18.28
C LEU A 182 12.38 -3.34 -19.17
N MET A 183 12.90 -3.27 -20.40
CA MET A 183 12.58 -2.19 -21.33
C MET A 183 11.08 -2.14 -21.68
N THR A 184 10.45 -3.30 -21.84
CA THR A 184 8.99 -3.37 -22.06
C THR A 184 8.18 -3.01 -20.82
N GLY A 185 8.77 -3.11 -19.63
CA GLY A 185 8.17 -2.72 -18.35
C GLY A 185 8.13 -1.21 -18.11
N ILE A 186 9.00 -0.43 -18.75
CA ILE A 186 9.16 1.02 -18.51
C ILE A 186 7.84 1.82 -18.51
N PRO A 187 6.86 1.60 -19.41
CA PRO A 187 5.59 2.31 -19.34
C PRO A 187 4.83 2.07 -18.03
N TYR A 188 4.89 0.85 -17.49
CA TYR A 188 4.27 0.49 -16.21
C TYR A 188 5.05 1.05 -15.01
N ASP A 189 6.39 1.05 -15.08
CA ASP A 189 7.25 1.69 -14.07
C ASP A 189 6.95 3.20 -13.99
N LEU A 190 6.72 3.85 -15.13
CA LEU A 190 6.37 5.26 -15.20
C LEU A 190 4.98 5.52 -14.64
N LEU A 191 3.99 4.67 -14.92
CA LEU A 191 2.66 4.76 -14.31
C LEU A 191 2.75 4.65 -12.79
N HIS A 192 3.55 3.72 -12.28
CA HIS A 192 3.79 3.58 -10.84
C HIS A 192 4.42 4.85 -10.25
N ALA A 193 5.46 5.39 -10.90
CA ALA A 193 6.13 6.61 -10.45
C ALA A 193 5.19 7.82 -10.42
N VAL A 194 4.41 8.03 -11.49
CA VAL A 194 3.41 9.11 -11.57
C VAL A 194 2.32 8.91 -10.51
N GLY A 195 1.81 7.69 -10.36
CA GLY A 195 0.84 7.33 -9.32
C GLY A 195 1.36 7.66 -7.93
N ASN A 196 2.61 7.32 -7.62
CA ASN A 196 3.23 7.64 -6.34
C ASN A 196 3.37 9.15 -6.10
N VAL A 197 3.71 9.94 -7.11
CA VAL A 197 3.75 11.41 -6.99
C VAL A 197 2.36 11.97 -6.66
N VAL A 198 1.32 11.47 -7.34
CA VAL A 198 -0.07 11.86 -7.09
C VAL A 198 -0.53 11.45 -5.68
N PHE A 199 -0.22 10.22 -5.24
CA PHE A 199 -0.51 9.76 -3.88
C PHE A 199 0.26 10.54 -2.82
N VAL A 200 1.50 10.94 -3.06
CA VAL A 200 2.24 11.83 -2.16
C VAL A 200 1.51 13.17 -2.03
N ALA A 201 1.10 13.77 -3.15
CA ALA A 201 0.41 15.07 -3.14
C ALA A 201 -0.90 15.04 -2.33
N TRP A 202 -1.66 13.94 -2.41
CA TRP A 202 -2.95 13.82 -1.71
C TRP A 202 -2.87 13.20 -0.31
N LEU A 203 -1.99 12.24 -0.07
CA LEU A 203 -2.01 11.41 1.14
C LEU A 203 -0.90 11.76 2.14
N ALA A 204 0.22 12.36 1.72
CA ALA A 204 1.38 12.50 2.61
C ALA A 204 1.07 13.31 3.88
N ASN A 205 0.52 14.51 3.72
CA ASN A 205 0.17 15.35 4.86
C ASN A 205 -0.94 14.74 5.76
N PRO A 206 -2.12 14.36 5.24
CA PRO A 206 -3.19 13.84 6.10
C PRO A 206 -2.79 12.55 6.82
N LEU A 207 -2.07 11.64 6.16
CA LEU A 207 -1.60 10.42 6.82
C LEU A 207 -0.50 10.71 7.84
N SER A 208 0.43 11.64 7.54
CA SER A 208 1.45 12.10 8.50
C SER A 208 0.82 12.65 9.78
N GLU A 209 -0.22 13.46 9.64
CA GLU A 209 -0.98 14.01 10.78
C GLU A 209 -1.67 12.90 11.58
N ILE A 210 -2.32 11.94 10.93
CA ILE A 210 -2.93 10.77 11.61
C ILE A 210 -1.86 9.99 12.38
N MET A 211 -0.75 9.62 11.75
CA MET A 211 0.30 8.83 12.39
C MET A 211 0.88 9.55 13.60
N THR A 212 1.20 10.84 13.47
CA THR A 212 1.81 11.64 14.54
C THR A 212 0.87 11.85 15.74
N ARG A 213 -0.45 11.97 15.51
CA ARG A 213 -1.46 12.05 16.58
C ARG A 213 -1.50 10.83 17.50
N HIS A 214 -1.12 9.66 17.00
CA HIS A 214 -1.23 8.39 17.73
C HIS A 214 0.11 7.75 18.13
N ILE A 215 1.25 8.36 17.81
CA ILE A 215 2.54 7.94 18.40
C ILE A 215 2.49 8.20 19.91
N ALA A 216 2.82 7.19 20.71
CA ALA A 216 2.87 7.34 22.16
C ALA A 216 3.95 8.38 22.56
N PRO A 217 3.65 9.30 23.50
CA PRO A 217 4.69 10.19 24.03
C PRO A 217 5.78 9.35 24.70
N PRO A 218 7.05 9.81 24.71
CA PRO A 218 8.11 9.14 25.44
C PRO A 218 7.68 8.98 26.90
N THR A 219 7.73 7.75 27.43
CA THR A 219 7.51 7.52 28.85
C THR A 219 8.52 8.38 29.61
N PRO A 220 8.10 9.24 30.57
CA PRO A 220 9.06 9.94 31.40
C PRO A 220 9.97 8.89 32.03
N MET A 221 11.28 8.98 31.77
CA MET A 221 12.22 8.16 32.52
C MET A 221 12.01 8.56 33.99
N ALA A 222 11.45 7.65 34.78
CA ALA A 222 11.40 7.84 36.21
C ALA A 222 12.86 8.03 36.65
N VAL A 223 13.22 9.27 36.98
CA VAL A 223 14.49 9.58 37.64
C VAL A 223 14.45 8.73 38.90
N ARG A 224 15.22 7.64 38.92
CA ARG A 224 15.41 6.88 40.14
C ARG A 224 16.24 7.80 41.03
N ASP A 225 15.56 8.53 41.90
CA ASP A 225 16.25 9.27 42.95
C ASP A 225 17.12 8.26 43.70
N PRO A 226 18.44 8.49 43.80
CA PRO A 226 19.30 7.62 44.57
C PRO A 226 18.82 7.68 46.02
N VAL A 227 18.24 6.57 46.48
CA VAL A 227 17.86 6.38 47.88
C VAL A 227 19.10 6.66 48.72
N SER A 228 19.13 7.80 49.41
CA SER A 228 20.20 8.08 50.36
C SER A 228 20.02 7.12 51.52
N SER A 229 20.78 6.02 51.53
CA SER A 229 20.91 5.17 52.70
C SER A 229 21.72 5.94 53.75
N ARG A 230 21.01 6.68 54.62
CA ARG A 230 21.53 7.16 55.89
C ARG A 230 20.99 6.24 56.98
N ILE A 231 21.78 5.23 57.35
CA ILE A 231 21.81 4.60 58.68
C ILE A 231 23.28 4.33 58.99
#